data_AF-A0A7C4DM60-F1
#
_entry.id   AF-A0A7C4DM60-F1
#
_cell.length_a   1.000
_cell.length_b   1.000
_cell.length_c   1.000
_cell.angle_alpha   90.00
_cell.angle_beta   90.00
_cell.angle_gamma   90.00
#
_symmetry.space_group_name_H-M   'P 1'
#
loop_
_entity.id
_entity.type
_entity.pdbx_description
1 polymer ?
#
loop_
_entity_poly.entity_id
_entity_poly.type
_entity_poly.pdbx_seq_one_letter_code
_entity_poly.pdbx_strand_id
1 'polypeptide(L)'
;MPGKKKLVMVTVVLMFLATAAYAAKQVYNFKGGVKTRATKGLTKSELKPMPDPSGFFTWTYTFMIWGDDSSSGMIQFSYWKYLVMSQHGLVFSFIDKGDKLYMGKAIFKAEEVKYKADPPQLSMGPNYWKGYYPDFYLHMDVPALEGRPAMKADLHLKCRTPGWRPGEGPTHYETPDGPWYDLIVMIPWADLEGAITIGGQVKKIKGFGYSDHNTQTVFPTAQLDQLLALRSFSNEYAINFLDYIAPVKLSGTRTTWLIVMKGDRILYATDKWERKMSDFVTEPKRGYKYPRRIEVKIDQPDLKLTGTIKGLKHIETLDTMAELPGFIRTVAEQFVTAPVFIRQNITADWQLTMPAENLNDQFTNRGVLETTIVR
;
A
#
# COMPACT_ATOMS: atom_id res chain seq x y z
N MET A 1 16.99 -38.33 -17.93
CA MET A 1 17.71 -37.04 -18.01
C MET A 1 17.08 -36.08 -17.02
N PRO A 2 17.71 -35.79 -15.88
CA PRO A 2 17.13 -34.88 -14.87
C PRO A 2 17.31 -33.43 -15.32
N GLY A 3 16.20 -32.69 -15.37
CA GLY A 3 16.15 -31.30 -15.78
C GLY A 3 16.92 -30.37 -14.84
N LYS A 4 17.73 -29.49 -15.44
CA LYS A 4 18.46 -28.42 -14.74
C LYS A 4 17.47 -27.50 -14.03
N LYS A 5 17.44 -27.54 -12.70
CA LYS A 5 16.82 -26.52 -11.84
C LYS A 5 17.57 -25.21 -12.08
N LYS A 6 16.96 -24.26 -12.79
CA LYS A 6 17.44 -22.87 -12.79
C LYS A 6 17.08 -22.26 -11.43
N LEU A 7 18.08 -22.20 -10.55
CA LEU A 7 18.02 -21.45 -9.31
C LEU A 7 17.82 -19.97 -9.68
N VAL A 8 16.61 -19.44 -9.46
CA VAL A 8 16.36 -18.00 -9.57
C VAL A 8 17.02 -17.37 -8.35
N MET A 9 18.19 -16.78 -8.56
CA MET A 9 18.98 -16.13 -7.53
C MET A 9 18.29 -14.81 -7.16
N VAL A 10 17.58 -14.81 -6.02
CA VAL A 10 17.10 -13.58 -5.39
C VAL A 10 18.32 -12.93 -4.74
N THR A 11 18.95 -11.99 -5.46
CA THR A 11 20.08 -11.23 -4.93
C THR A 11 19.56 -10.19 -3.96
N VAL A 12 19.92 -10.32 -2.68
CA VAL A 12 19.64 -9.30 -1.68
C VAL A 12 20.92 -8.60 -1.33
N VAL A 13 20.94 -7.33 -1.69
CA VAL A 13 22.04 -6.43 -1.40
C VAL A 13 21.74 -5.74 -0.09
N LEU A 14 22.45 -6.18 0.93
CA LEU A 14 22.72 -5.36 2.10
C LEU A 14 23.91 -4.45 1.79
N MET A 15 23.81 -3.17 2.11
CA MET A 15 24.93 -2.51 2.79
C MET A 15 24.58 -1.13 3.35
N PHE A 16 25.26 -0.86 4.46
CA PHE A 16 25.27 0.36 5.26
C PHE A 16 25.78 1.57 4.49
N LEU A 17 25.27 2.75 4.86
CA LEU A 17 25.89 4.03 4.50
C LEU A 17 26.35 4.76 5.75
N ALA A 18 27.62 5.16 5.68
CA ALA A 18 28.37 5.90 6.68
C ALA A 18 27.79 7.30 6.94
N THR A 19 27.98 7.75 8.17
CA THR A 19 27.57 9.06 8.69
C THR A 19 28.47 10.18 8.16
N ALA A 20 27.90 11.10 7.37
CA ALA A 20 28.49 12.42 7.12
C ALA A 20 27.72 13.49 7.91
N ALA A 21 28.44 14.54 8.30
CA ALA A 21 28.02 15.60 9.23
C ALA A 21 26.66 16.24 8.87
N TYR A 22 25.79 16.35 9.88
CA TYR A 22 24.38 16.74 9.74
C TYR A 22 24.20 18.27 9.77
N ALA A 23 23.87 18.87 8.63
CA ALA A 23 22.83 19.91 8.65
C ALA A 23 21.52 19.25 9.12
N ALA A 24 20.63 19.99 9.79
CA ALA A 24 19.34 19.45 10.24
C ALA A 24 18.57 18.89 9.02
N LYS A 25 18.57 17.57 8.84
CA LYS A 25 17.88 16.91 7.74
C LYS A 25 16.38 16.97 8.02
N GLN A 26 15.63 17.50 7.07
CA GLN A 26 14.19 17.71 7.22
C GLN A 26 13.39 16.84 6.25
N VAL A 27 12.10 16.73 6.52
CA VAL A 27 11.11 16.14 5.60
C VAL A 27 10.21 17.28 5.12
N TYR A 28 10.06 17.39 3.81
CA TYR A 28 9.26 18.41 3.14
C TYR A 28 7.99 17.77 2.61
N ASN A 29 6.92 17.81 3.41
CA ASN A 29 5.65 17.16 3.11
C ASN A 29 4.88 17.88 2.00
N PHE A 30 4.29 17.08 1.09
CA PHE A 30 3.24 17.43 0.13
C PHE A 30 3.10 18.93 -0.18
N LYS A 31 3.84 19.41 -1.18
CA LYS A 31 3.76 20.81 -1.63
C LYS A 31 2.29 21.22 -1.85
N GLY A 32 1.92 22.39 -1.34
CA GLY A 32 0.55 22.92 -1.41
C GLY A 32 -0.43 22.33 -0.36
N GLY A 33 -0.04 21.31 0.39
CA GLY A 33 -0.89 20.65 1.39
C GLY A 33 -1.93 19.70 0.78
N VAL A 34 -2.45 18.78 1.58
CA VAL A 34 -3.22 17.63 1.06
C VAL A 34 -4.61 17.97 0.50
N LYS A 35 -5.12 19.19 0.74
CA LYS A 35 -6.45 19.64 0.29
C LYS A 35 -6.51 19.99 -1.20
N THR A 36 -5.38 20.28 -1.86
CA THR A 36 -5.33 20.96 -3.18
C THR A 36 -5.92 20.17 -4.35
N ARG A 37 -6.13 18.86 -4.22
CA ARG A 37 -6.57 17.98 -5.31
C ARG A 37 -7.78 17.11 -5.02
N ALA A 38 -8.45 17.29 -3.88
CA ALA A 38 -9.65 16.52 -3.52
C ALA A 38 -10.72 16.51 -4.63
N THR A 39 -10.83 17.60 -5.41
CA THR A 39 -11.84 17.77 -6.47
C THR A 39 -11.32 17.65 -7.90
N LYS A 40 -9.99 17.65 -8.12
CA LYS A 40 -9.39 17.69 -9.46
C LYS A 40 -9.24 16.32 -10.12
N GLY A 41 -9.26 15.25 -9.33
CA GLY A 41 -8.94 13.92 -9.81
C GLY A 41 -7.46 13.74 -10.18
N LEU A 42 -7.13 12.55 -10.70
CA LEU A 42 -5.86 12.25 -11.37
C LEU A 42 -6.04 12.34 -12.88
N THR A 43 -4.96 12.59 -13.61
CA THR A 43 -4.90 12.50 -15.08
C THR A 43 -4.41 11.12 -15.51
N LYS A 44 -4.73 10.69 -16.75
CA LYS A 44 -4.24 9.41 -17.30
C LYS A 44 -2.72 9.29 -17.28
N SER A 45 -2.01 10.40 -17.54
CA SER A 45 -0.53 10.45 -17.55
C SER A 45 0.09 10.17 -16.18
N GLU A 46 -0.61 10.48 -15.09
CA GLU A 46 -0.11 10.24 -13.73
C GLU A 46 -0.12 8.75 -13.35
N LEU A 47 -0.83 7.91 -14.10
CA LEU A 47 -0.82 6.46 -13.92
C LEU A 47 0.34 5.79 -14.66
N LYS A 48 1.13 6.54 -15.44
CA LYS A 48 2.25 5.98 -16.20
C LYS A 48 3.42 5.66 -15.27
N PRO A 49 4.03 4.46 -15.38
CA PRO A 49 5.24 4.15 -14.63
C PRO A 49 6.31 5.19 -14.94
N MET A 50 6.87 5.79 -13.91
CA MET A 50 7.95 6.75 -14.09
C MET A 50 9.21 6.05 -14.62
N PRO A 51 9.95 6.71 -15.53
CA PRO A 51 11.25 6.22 -15.94
C PRO A 51 12.21 6.27 -14.74
N ASP A 52 13.15 5.34 -14.74
CA ASP A 52 14.17 5.17 -13.71
C ASP A 52 15.16 6.38 -13.68
N PRO A 53 15.11 7.26 -12.66
CA PRO A 53 15.83 8.53 -12.65
C PRO A 53 17.12 8.51 -11.82
N SER A 54 17.46 7.41 -11.13
CA SER A 54 18.47 7.43 -10.06
C SER A 54 19.16 6.08 -9.82
N GLY A 55 20.11 6.06 -8.88
CA GLY A 55 20.81 4.85 -8.46
C GLY A 55 19.90 3.87 -7.72
N PHE A 56 19.08 4.35 -6.79
CA PHE A 56 17.96 3.60 -6.22
C PHE A 56 16.65 4.20 -6.70
N PHE A 57 15.75 3.36 -7.17
CA PHE A 57 14.43 3.78 -7.60
C PHE A 57 13.44 2.62 -7.49
N THR A 58 12.23 2.91 -7.06
CA THR A 58 11.15 1.93 -7.08
C THR A 58 9.85 2.57 -7.52
N TRP A 59 8.99 1.75 -8.11
CA TRP A 59 7.58 2.04 -8.17
C TRP A 59 6.75 0.81 -7.86
N THR A 60 5.56 1.01 -7.32
CA THR A 60 4.59 -0.04 -7.05
C THR A 60 3.20 0.40 -7.47
N TYR A 61 2.39 -0.53 -7.97
CA TYR A 61 0.95 -0.40 -8.09
C TYR A 61 0.34 -1.44 -7.18
N THR A 62 -0.23 -1.01 -6.06
CA THR A 62 -0.83 -1.90 -5.07
C THR A 62 -2.34 -1.82 -5.22
N PHE A 63 -2.97 -2.97 -5.39
CA PHE A 63 -4.42 -3.14 -5.36
C PHE A 63 -4.77 -3.95 -4.14
N MET A 64 -5.66 -3.42 -3.32
CA MET A 64 -6.21 -4.07 -2.14
C MET A 64 -7.65 -4.47 -2.44
N ILE A 65 -7.99 -5.72 -2.16
CA ILE A 65 -9.33 -6.25 -2.30
C ILE A 65 -9.88 -6.66 -0.94
N TRP A 66 -11.14 -6.34 -0.71
CA TRP A 66 -11.87 -6.70 0.49
C TRP A 66 -13.22 -7.30 0.09
N GLY A 67 -13.43 -8.57 0.39
CA GLY A 67 -14.66 -9.30 0.09
C GLY A 67 -15.71 -9.15 1.19
N ASP A 68 -16.99 -9.19 0.80
CA ASP A 68 -18.12 -9.19 1.73
C ASP A 68 -18.10 -10.38 2.69
N ASP A 69 -17.49 -11.49 2.25
CA ASP A 69 -17.30 -12.71 3.04
C ASP A 69 -16.06 -12.69 3.94
N SER A 70 -15.50 -11.50 4.19
CA SER A 70 -14.25 -11.28 4.94
C SER A 70 -12.99 -11.86 4.29
N SER A 71 -13.05 -12.23 3.01
CA SER A 71 -11.84 -12.48 2.25
C SER A 71 -11.09 -11.17 2.00
N SER A 72 -9.78 -11.24 1.85
CA SER A 72 -8.97 -10.07 1.51
C SER A 72 -7.84 -10.46 0.59
N GLY A 73 -7.22 -9.50 -0.07
CA GLY A 73 -6.08 -9.79 -0.93
C GLY A 73 -5.34 -8.54 -1.34
N MET A 74 -4.13 -8.76 -1.84
CA MET A 74 -3.26 -7.75 -2.38
C MET A 74 -2.70 -8.24 -3.71
N ILE A 75 -2.82 -7.41 -4.74
CA ILE A 75 -2.11 -7.59 -6.00
C ILE A 75 -1.14 -6.41 -6.13
N GLN A 76 0.14 -6.68 -6.25
CA GLN A 76 1.16 -5.64 -6.38
C GLN A 76 2.03 -5.88 -7.60
N PHE A 77 2.00 -4.95 -8.53
CA PHE A 77 3.00 -4.83 -9.60
C PHE A 77 4.12 -3.93 -9.08
N SER A 78 5.37 -4.35 -9.23
CA SER A 78 6.50 -3.57 -8.71
C SER A 78 7.67 -3.55 -9.66
N TYR A 79 8.44 -2.48 -9.54
CA TYR A 79 9.78 -2.37 -10.07
C TYR A 79 10.69 -1.86 -8.96
N TRP A 80 11.88 -2.43 -8.89
CA TRP A 80 12.95 -1.83 -8.11
C TRP A 80 14.23 -1.84 -8.92
N LYS A 81 15.07 -0.86 -8.62
CA LYS A 81 16.43 -0.76 -9.10
C LYS A 81 17.36 -0.38 -7.97
N TYR A 82 18.52 -0.98 -7.99
CA TYR A 82 19.68 -0.54 -7.23
C TYR A 82 20.94 -0.64 -8.10
N LEU A 83 21.54 0.50 -8.38
CA LEU A 83 22.69 0.66 -9.27
C LEU A 83 22.41 0.02 -10.63
N VAL A 84 23.08 -1.09 -10.95
CA VAL A 84 22.93 -1.81 -12.23
C VAL A 84 21.91 -2.95 -12.16
N MET A 85 21.43 -3.29 -10.97
CA MET A 85 20.45 -4.35 -10.78
C MET A 85 19.05 -3.77 -10.82
N SER A 86 18.15 -4.46 -11.50
CA SER A 86 16.73 -4.11 -11.48
C SER A 86 15.87 -5.34 -11.66
N GLN A 87 14.62 -5.26 -11.24
CA GLN A 87 13.68 -6.37 -11.32
C GLN A 87 12.25 -5.87 -11.40
N HIS A 88 11.45 -6.52 -12.25
CA HIS A 88 10.01 -6.37 -12.28
C HIS A 88 9.36 -7.55 -11.55
N GLY A 89 8.48 -7.26 -10.61
CA GLY A 89 7.82 -8.25 -9.77
C GLY A 89 6.31 -8.13 -9.80
N LEU A 90 5.66 -9.27 -9.63
CA LEU A 90 4.24 -9.36 -9.29
C LEU A 90 4.09 -10.19 -8.02
N VAL A 91 3.32 -9.68 -7.07
CA VAL A 91 2.87 -10.43 -5.89
C VAL A 91 1.36 -10.46 -5.91
N PHE A 92 0.78 -11.65 -5.75
CA PHE A 92 -0.65 -11.83 -5.55
C PHE A 92 -0.87 -12.64 -4.27
N SER A 93 -1.31 -11.97 -3.20
CA SER A 93 -1.78 -12.63 -1.98
C SER A 93 -3.30 -12.59 -1.88
N PHE A 94 -3.87 -13.69 -1.42
CA PHE A 94 -5.31 -13.81 -1.16
C PHE A 94 -5.55 -14.61 0.11
N ILE A 95 -6.48 -14.15 0.92
CA ILE A 95 -6.79 -14.71 2.22
C ILE A 95 -8.26 -15.04 2.21
N ASP A 96 -8.54 -16.33 2.15
CA ASP A 96 -9.89 -16.84 1.99
C ASP A 96 -10.62 -16.78 3.32
N LYS A 97 -11.68 -15.94 3.38
CA LYS A 97 -12.53 -15.71 4.56
C LYS A 97 -11.74 -15.35 5.83
N GLY A 98 -10.57 -14.74 5.65
CA GLY A 98 -9.68 -14.35 6.74
C GLY A 98 -8.86 -15.50 7.33
N ASP A 99 -8.94 -16.73 6.83
CA ASP A 99 -8.30 -17.90 7.46
C ASP A 99 -7.04 -18.35 6.74
N LYS A 100 -7.16 -18.65 5.44
CA LYS A 100 -6.09 -19.31 4.68
C LYS A 100 -5.42 -18.36 3.70
N LEU A 101 -4.13 -18.11 3.91
CA LEU A 101 -3.28 -17.32 3.01
C LEU A 101 -2.80 -18.17 1.83
N TYR A 102 -3.02 -17.64 0.64
CA TYR A 102 -2.43 -18.05 -0.62
C TYR A 102 -1.55 -16.92 -1.14
N MET A 103 -0.38 -17.25 -1.68
CA MET A 103 0.55 -16.25 -2.21
C MET A 103 1.26 -16.76 -3.46
N GLY A 104 1.01 -16.10 -4.58
CA GLY A 104 1.72 -16.25 -5.84
C GLY A 104 2.73 -15.11 -6.02
N LYS A 105 3.85 -15.43 -6.69
CA LYS A 105 4.87 -14.45 -7.07
C LYS A 105 5.35 -14.74 -8.49
N ALA A 106 5.66 -13.69 -9.25
CA ALA A 106 6.29 -13.82 -10.55
C ALA A 106 7.32 -12.71 -10.76
N ILE A 107 8.36 -13.01 -11.53
CA ILE A 107 9.43 -12.07 -11.89
C ILE A 107 9.45 -12.01 -13.41
N PHE A 108 9.55 -10.80 -13.95
CA PHE A 108 9.47 -10.54 -15.39
C PHE A 108 10.72 -9.84 -15.87
N LYS A 109 11.11 -10.13 -17.12
CA LYS A 109 12.14 -9.36 -17.81
C LYS A 109 11.56 -8.04 -18.33
N ALA A 110 12.44 -7.08 -18.62
CA ALA A 110 12.02 -5.75 -19.08
C ALA A 110 11.18 -5.81 -20.36
N GLU A 111 11.50 -6.70 -21.30
CA GLU A 111 10.75 -6.87 -22.56
C GLU A 111 9.31 -7.41 -22.38
N GLU A 112 9.02 -8.01 -21.22
CA GLU A 112 7.69 -8.50 -20.85
C GLU A 112 6.82 -7.43 -20.20
N VAL A 113 7.40 -6.26 -19.89
CA VAL A 113 6.71 -5.13 -19.26
C VAL A 113 6.30 -4.12 -20.30
N LYS A 114 5.00 -3.85 -20.39
CA LYS A 114 4.43 -2.95 -21.40
C LYS A 114 3.48 -1.97 -20.74
N TYR A 115 3.54 -0.71 -21.17
CA TYR A 115 2.58 0.31 -20.80
C TYR A 115 1.86 0.85 -22.04
N LYS A 116 0.53 0.93 -21.97
CA LYS A 116 -0.30 1.66 -22.95
C LYS A 116 -0.93 2.85 -22.25
N ALA A 117 -0.98 4.00 -22.93
CA ALA A 117 -1.48 5.24 -22.34
C ALA A 117 -3.01 5.40 -22.43
N ASP A 118 -3.66 4.78 -23.43
CA ASP A 118 -5.09 4.94 -23.63
C ASP A 118 -5.83 3.65 -24.07
N PRO A 119 -6.71 3.09 -23.22
CA PRO A 119 -6.77 3.38 -21.78
C PRO A 119 -5.44 3.00 -21.10
N PRO A 120 -5.08 3.64 -19.96
CA PRO A 120 -3.92 3.25 -19.18
C PRO A 120 -3.92 1.74 -18.89
N GLN A 121 -2.82 1.07 -19.21
CA GLN A 121 -2.65 -0.36 -18.96
C GLN A 121 -1.19 -0.67 -18.70
N LEU A 122 -0.89 -1.30 -17.56
CA LEU A 122 0.40 -1.93 -17.30
C LEU A 122 0.24 -3.43 -17.45
N SER A 123 1.13 -4.05 -18.20
CA SER A 123 1.19 -5.50 -18.36
C SER A 123 2.58 -6.03 -17.98
N MET A 124 2.61 -7.17 -17.30
CA MET A 124 3.80 -7.96 -16.98
C MET A 124 3.53 -9.42 -17.38
N GLY A 125 4.04 -9.81 -18.55
CA GLY A 125 3.68 -11.08 -19.17
C GLY A 125 2.17 -11.16 -19.43
N PRO A 126 1.45 -12.22 -19.00
CA PRO A 126 0.00 -12.30 -19.16
C PRO A 126 -0.77 -11.40 -18.18
N ASN A 127 -0.14 -10.94 -17.10
CA ASN A 127 -0.80 -10.22 -16.01
C ASN A 127 -0.96 -8.74 -16.35
N TYR A 128 -2.09 -8.14 -16.04
CA TYR A 128 -2.28 -6.71 -16.24
C TYR A 128 -3.28 -6.07 -15.29
N TRP A 129 -3.14 -4.76 -15.13
CA TRP A 129 -4.27 -3.90 -14.80
C TRP A 129 -4.50 -2.94 -15.97
N LYS A 130 -5.76 -2.61 -16.24
CA LYS A 130 -6.19 -1.72 -17.32
C LYS A 130 -7.33 -0.86 -16.81
N GLY A 131 -7.31 0.43 -17.13
CA GLY A 131 -8.45 1.29 -16.89
C GLY A 131 -8.08 2.68 -16.43
N TYR A 132 -9.14 3.45 -16.20
CA TYR A 132 -9.12 4.80 -15.68
C TYR A 132 -10.52 5.07 -15.15
N TYR A 133 -10.67 6.04 -14.24
CA TYR A 133 -11.97 6.36 -13.65
C TYR A 133 -13.07 6.49 -14.74
N PRO A 134 -14.21 5.79 -14.59
CA PRO A 134 -14.67 5.07 -13.40
C PRO A 134 -14.36 3.56 -13.36
N ASP A 135 -13.63 2.98 -14.31
CA ASP A 135 -13.49 1.52 -14.44
C ASP A 135 -12.04 1.04 -14.48
N PHE A 136 -11.73 0.06 -13.63
CA PHE A 136 -10.47 -0.67 -13.66
C PHE A 136 -10.71 -2.18 -13.73
N TYR A 137 -9.85 -2.85 -14.50
CA TYR A 137 -9.88 -4.29 -14.72
C TYR A 137 -8.52 -4.87 -14.36
N LEU A 138 -8.51 -5.96 -13.61
CA LEU A 138 -7.30 -6.74 -13.32
C LEU A 138 -7.45 -8.15 -13.87
N HIS A 139 -6.37 -8.64 -14.48
CA HIS A 139 -6.23 -10.01 -14.91
C HIS A 139 -4.91 -10.58 -14.42
N MET A 140 -4.98 -11.57 -13.53
CA MET A 140 -3.82 -12.29 -13.01
C MET A 140 -3.83 -13.73 -13.53
N ASP A 141 -2.68 -14.20 -13.98
CA ASP A 141 -2.38 -15.59 -14.26
C ASP A 141 -0.98 -15.91 -13.71
N VAL A 142 -0.95 -16.30 -12.42
CA VAL A 142 0.27 -16.61 -11.69
C VAL A 142 0.41 -18.14 -11.61
N PRO A 143 1.50 -18.71 -12.17
CA PRO A 143 1.69 -20.15 -12.19
C PRO A 143 1.90 -20.72 -10.78
N ALA A 144 1.74 -22.03 -10.66
CA ALA A 144 2.08 -22.73 -9.42
C ALA A 144 3.57 -22.58 -9.11
N LEU A 145 3.89 -22.46 -7.82
CA LEU A 145 5.26 -22.50 -7.30
C LEU A 145 5.41 -23.73 -6.38
N GLU A 146 6.62 -24.13 -6.05
CA GLU A 146 6.85 -25.29 -5.18
C GLU A 146 6.08 -25.14 -3.86
N GLY A 147 5.16 -26.08 -3.59
CA GLY A 147 4.29 -26.06 -2.41
C GLY A 147 3.12 -25.05 -2.46
N ARG A 148 2.88 -24.36 -3.58
CA ARG A 148 1.81 -23.35 -3.72
C ARG A 148 1.00 -23.52 -5.01
N PRO A 149 -0.34 -23.49 -4.94
CA PRO A 149 -1.18 -23.65 -6.12
C PRO A 149 -1.03 -22.47 -7.09
N ALA A 150 -1.37 -22.70 -8.37
CA ALA A 150 -1.56 -21.61 -9.32
C ALA A 150 -2.70 -20.69 -8.87
N MET A 151 -2.57 -19.40 -9.16
CA MET A 151 -3.54 -18.37 -8.77
C MET A 151 -3.92 -17.51 -9.98
N LYS A 152 -5.21 -17.34 -10.22
CA LYS A 152 -5.76 -16.43 -11.23
C LYS A 152 -6.76 -15.48 -10.63
N ALA A 153 -6.94 -14.32 -11.24
CA ALA A 153 -7.98 -13.38 -10.85
C ALA A 153 -8.44 -12.58 -12.07
N ASP A 154 -9.75 -12.45 -12.22
CA ASP A 154 -10.40 -11.57 -13.18
C ASP A 154 -11.34 -10.67 -12.38
N LEU A 155 -10.95 -9.40 -12.20
CA LEU A 155 -11.60 -8.47 -11.29
C LEU A 155 -11.98 -7.19 -12.01
N HIS A 156 -13.16 -6.68 -11.71
CA HIS A 156 -13.64 -5.36 -12.10
C HIS A 156 -13.80 -4.50 -10.83
N LEU A 157 -13.18 -3.32 -10.85
CA LEU A 157 -13.32 -2.30 -9.82
C LEU A 157 -14.04 -1.12 -10.46
N LYS A 158 -15.30 -0.92 -10.05
CA LYS A 158 -16.09 0.25 -10.42
C LYS A 158 -15.88 1.34 -9.36
N CYS A 159 -15.08 2.34 -9.70
CA CYS A 159 -14.73 3.43 -8.80
C CYS A 159 -15.96 4.25 -8.41
N ARG A 160 -16.11 4.48 -7.11
CA ARG A 160 -17.11 5.40 -6.57
C ARG A 160 -16.60 6.83 -6.61
N THR A 161 -15.32 7.03 -6.29
CA THR A 161 -14.67 8.34 -6.30
C THR A 161 -13.60 8.43 -7.39
N PRO A 162 -13.30 9.63 -7.91
CA PRO A 162 -12.14 9.82 -8.78
C PRO A 162 -10.83 9.56 -8.01
N GLY A 163 -9.76 9.25 -8.73
CA GLY A 163 -8.42 9.13 -8.15
C GLY A 163 -7.98 10.40 -7.43
N TRP A 164 -7.07 10.28 -6.48
CA TRP A 164 -6.63 11.39 -5.62
C TRP A 164 -5.12 11.43 -5.42
N ARG A 165 -4.55 12.62 -5.18
CA ARG A 165 -3.16 12.81 -4.77
C ARG A 165 -3.11 13.73 -3.53
N PRO A 166 -2.31 13.40 -2.50
CA PRO A 166 -1.94 14.35 -1.45
C PRO A 166 -1.04 15.45 -2.02
N GLY A 167 -1.53 16.69 -2.03
CA GLY A 167 -0.75 17.84 -2.47
C GLY A 167 -0.48 17.88 -3.97
N GLU A 168 0.54 18.66 -4.34
CA GLU A 168 0.93 18.95 -5.72
C GLU A 168 2.09 18.10 -6.22
N GLY A 169 2.70 17.28 -5.36
CA GLY A 169 3.89 16.50 -5.69
C GLY A 169 4.42 15.69 -4.51
N PRO A 170 5.60 15.08 -4.67
CA PRO A 170 6.17 14.17 -3.68
C PRO A 170 6.52 14.86 -2.36
N THR A 171 6.73 14.02 -1.35
CA THR A 171 7.48 14.39 -0.15
C THR A 171 8.97 14.23 -0.42
N HIS A 172 9.76 15.23 -0.05
CA HIS A 172 11.23 15.21 -0.16
C HIS A 172 11.91 15.02 1.20
N TYR A 173 13.09 14.41 1.17
CA TYR A 173 13.88 14.06 2.33
C TYR A 173 15.25 14.74 2.25
N GLU A 174 15.76 15.15 3.41
CA GLU A 174 17.02 15.86 3.61
C GLU A 174 17.01 17.31 3.09
N THR A 175 16.72 17.52 1.80
CA THR A 175 16.61 18.84 1.17
C THR A 175 15.30 18.98 0.38
N PRO A 176 14.86 20.20 0.01
CA PRO A 176 13.61 20.41 -0.75
C PRO A 176 13.55 19.67 -2.10
N ASP A 177 14.71 19.40 -2.72
CA ASP A 177 14.85 18.69 -4.00
C ASP A 177 15.61 17.35 -3.84
N GLY A 178 15.69 16.84 -2.61
CA GLY A 178 16.44 15.63 -2.26
C GLY A 178 15.74 14.33 -2.69
N PRO A 179 16.20 13.17 -2.19
CA PRO A 179 15.48 11.90 -2.35
C PRO A 179 14.01 12.05 -1.96
N TRP A 180 13.12 11.35 -2.65
CA TRP A 180 11.70 11.64 -2.57
C TRP A 180 10.82 10.39 -2.60
N TYR A 181 9.58 10.55 -2.16
CA TYR A 181 8.48 9.60 -2.21
C TYR A 181 7.23 10.31 -2.73
N ASP A 182 6.66 9.82 -3.83
CA ASP A 182 5.37 10.22 -4.38
C ASP A 182 4.35 9.10 -4.19
N LEU A 183 3.10 9.49 -3.96
CA LEU A 183 1.96 8.59 -3.92
C LEU A 183 0.78 9.22 -4.62
N ILE A 184 0.12 8.41 -5.45
CA ILE A 184 -1.23 8.65 -5.90
C ILE A 184 -2.14 7.53 -5.41
N VAL A 185 -3.37 7.87 -5.09
CA VAL A 185 -4.44 6.92 -4.81
C VAL A 185 -5.28 6.80 -6.07
N MET A 186 -4.92 5.84 -6.93
CA MET A 186 -5.59 5.60 -8.21
C MET A 186 -7.06 5.26 -8.04
N ILE A 187 -7.36 4.44 -7.02
CA ILE A 187 -8.72 3.98 -6.70
C ILE A 187 -8.90 4.18 -5.20
N PRO A 188 -9.42 5.34 -4.74
CA PRO A 188 -9.63 5.55 -3.31
C PRO A 188 -10.74 4.66 -2.75
N TRP A 189 -11.78 4.41 -3.56
CA TRP A 189 -12.89 3.55 -3.21
C TRP A 189 -13.60 3.04 -4.47
N ALA A 190 -13.77 1.72 -4.57
CA ALA A 190 -14.50 1.07 -5.64
C ALA A 190 -15.37 -0.07 -5.12
N ASP A 191 -16.47 -0.33 -5.82
CA ASP A 191 -17.16 -1.63 -5.76
C ASP A 191 -16.34 -2.65 -6.54
N LEU A 192 -16.11 -3.81 -5.94
CA LEU A 192 -15.37 -4.92 -6.51
C LEU A 192 -16.34 -6.04 -6.89
N GLU A 193 -16.19 -6.58 -8.09
CA GLU A 193 -16.74 -7.89 -8.43
C GLU A 193 -15.79 -8.68 -9.34
N GLY A 194 -15.90 -10.00 -9.31
CA GLY A 194 -15.12 -10.85 -10.21
C GLY A 194 -14.95 -12.28 -9.70
N ALA A 195 -13.88 -12.91 -10.14
CA ALA A 195 -13.53 -14.27 -9.75
C ALA A 195 -12.05 -14.40 -9.42
N ILE A 196 -11.74 -15.22 -8.42
CA ILE A 196 -10.40 -15.66 -8.05
C ILE A 196 -10.36 -17.17 -8.18
N THR A 197 -9.36 -17.69 -8.89
CA THR A 197 -9.16 -19.13 -9.07
C THR A 197 -7.90 -19.57 -8.35
N ILE A 198 -8.00 -20.56 -7.46
CA ILE A 198 -6.87 -21.09 -6.69
C ILE A 198 -6.82 -22.60 -6.87
N GLY A 199 -5.74 -23.12 -7.46
CA GLY A 199 -5.61 -24.55 -7.71
C GLY A 199 -6.74 -25.14 -8.56
N GLY A 200 -7.28 -24.35 -9.49
CA GLY A 200 -8.42 -24.73 -10.33
C GLY A 200 -9.81 -24.49 -9.71
N GLN A 201 -9.89 -24.14 -8.42
CA GLN A 201 -11.16 -23.82 -7.76
C GLN A 201 -11.51 -22.35 -7.96
N VAL A 202 -12.65 -22.09 -8.62
CA VAL A 202 -13.14 -20.74 -8.90
C VAL A 202 -14.00 -20.25 -7.74
N LYS A 203 -13.70 -19.05 -7.25
CA LYS A 203 -14.46 -18.34 -6.23
C LYS A 203 -14.93 -17.00 -6.78
N LYS A 204 -16.25 -16.76 -6.78
CA LYS A 204 -16.79 -15.43 -7.05
C LYS A 204 -16.55 -14.53 -5.85
N ILE A 205 -16.18 -13.28 -6.10
CA ILE A 205 -15.95 -12.28 -5.06
C ILE A 205 -16.75 -11.01 -5.36
N LYS A 206 -17.29 -10.40 -4.30
CA LYS A 206 -17.88 -9.07 -4.28
C LYS A 206 -17.40 -8.34 -3.04
N GLY A 207 -17.30 -7.01 -3.11
CA GLY A 207 -17.00 -6.17 -1.95
C GLY A 207 -16.39 -4.84 -2.39
N PHE A 208 -15.26 -4.47 -1.79
CA PHE A 208 -14.60 -3.19 -2.02
C PHE A 208 -13.17 -3.33 -2.55
N GLY A 209 -12.75 -2.33 -3.32
CA GLY A 209 -11.41 -2.21 -3.85
C GLY A 209 -10.76 -0.86 -3.55
N TYR A 210 -9.44 -0.89 -3.42
CA TYR A 210 -8.58 0.29 -3.30
C TYR A 210 -7.30 0.08 -4.10
N SER A 211 -6.71 1.16 -4.60
CA SER A 211 -5.39 1.11 -5.21
C SER A 211 -4.60 2.40 -5.03
N ASP A 212 -3.32 2.23 -4.72
CA ASP A 212 -2.31 3.29 -4.79
C ASP A 212 -1.17 2.93 -5.73
N HIS A 213 -0.51 3.97 -6.21
CA HIS A 213 0.75 3.89 -6.93
C HIS A 213 1.79 4.73 -6.20
N ASN A 214 2.85 4.07 -5.72
CA ASN A 214 3.97 4.71 -5.05
C ASN A 214 5.14 4.77 -6.00
N THR A 215 5.91 5.85 -5.96
CA THR A 215 7.20 5.93 -6.62
C THR A 215 8.19 6.64 -5.71
N GLN A 216 9.43 6.17 -5.65
CA GLN A 216 10.41 6.75 -4.74
C GLN A 216 11.86 6.55 -5.17
N THR A 217 12.69 7.51 -4.76
CA THR A 217 14.16 7.48 -4.82
C THR A 217 14.78 7.41 -3.42
N VAL A 218 13.98 7.63 -2.37
CA VAL A 218 14.38 7.39 -0.98
C VAL A 218 14.24 5.91 -0.63
N PHE A 219 15.26 5.35 0.04
CA PHE A 219 15.17 3.99 0.57
C PHE A 219 14.10 3.90 1.67
N PRO A 220 13.26 2.85 1.71
CA PRO A 220 12.25 2.69 2.75
C PRO A 220 12.80 2.79 4.17
N THR A 221 13.98 2.20 4.43
CA THR A 221 14.66 2.25 5.74
C THR A 221 15.26 3.61 6.09
N ALA A 222 15.45 4.49 5.11
CA ALA A 222 15.81 5.88 5.33
C ALA A 222 14.58 6.78 5.48
N GLN A 223 13.43 6.33 4.98
CA GLN A 223 12.19 7.07 4.88
C GLN A 223 11.37 7.05 6.18
N LEU A 224 11.23 5.88 6.82
CA LEU A 224 10.29 5.67 7.92
C LEU A 224 10.80 4.68 8.98
N ASP A 225 10.47 4.95 10.24
CA ASP A 225 10.56 3.99 11.36
C ASP A 225 9.24 3.25 11.56
N GLN A 226 8.12 3.94 11.30
CA GLN A 226 6.78 3.42 11.46
C GLN A 226 5.86 3.89 10.34
N LEU A 227 5.03 2.99 9.83
CA LEU A 227 3.86 3.29 9.00
C LEU A 227 2.60 2.80 9.70
N LEU A 228 1.55 3.60 9.62
CA LEU A 228 0.19 3.14 9.81
C LEU A 228 -0.65 3.54 8.60
N ALA A 229 -1.34 2.59 7.99
CA ALA A 229 -2.22 2.89 6.88
C ALA A 229 -3.55 2.13 6.99
N LEU A 230 -4.64 2.88 6.92
CA LEU A 230 -6.00 2.38 7.00
C LEU A 230 -6.65 2.45 5.63
N ARG A 231 -7.32 1.36 5.25
CA ARG A 231 -8.25 1.32 4.12
C ARG A 231 -9.55 0.74 4.64
N SER A 232 -10.58 1.57 4.78
CA SER A 232 -11.84 1.18 5.43
C SER A 232 -13.05 1.64 4.63
N PHE A 233 -14.02 0.74 4.49
CA PHE A 233 -15.17 0.87 3.61
C PHE A 233 -16.45 0.40 4.28
N SER A 234 -17.55 1.03 3.91
CA SER A 234 -18.93 0.57 4.07
C SER A 234 -19.69 0.88 2.78
N ASN A 235 -21.00 0.64 2.76
CA ASN A 235 -21.81 0.96 1.58
C ASN A 235 -21.98 2.46 1.35
N GLU A 236 -21.82 3.29 2.38
CA GLU A 236 -22.07 4.74 2.29
C GLU A 236 -20.81 5.57 2.49
N TYR A 237 -19.86 5.06 3.28
CA TYR A 237 -18.67 5.78 3.69
C TYR A 237 -17.39 5.00 3.40
N ALA A 238 -16.33 5.72 3.07
CA ALA A 238 -14.97 5.20 3.13
C ALA A 238 -14.05 6.20 3.81
N ILE A 239 -13.14 5.69 4.64
CA ILE A 239 -12.09 6.48 5.29
C ILE A 239 -10.77 5.75 5.07
N ASN A 240 -9.85 6.46 4.43
CA ASN A 240 -8.49 5.99 4.22
C ASN A 240 -7.52 7.00 4.81
N PHE A 241 -6.44 6.52 5.39
CA PHE A 241 -5.33 7.38 5.78
C PHE A 241 -4.01 6.64 5.66
N LEU A 242 -2.95 7.44 5.62
CA LEU A 242 -1.59 6.99 5.74
C LEU A 242 -0.85 7.90 6.72
N ASP A 243 0.04 7.33 7.52
CA ASP A 243 0.71 8.04 8.58
C ASP A 243 2.10 7.46 8.88
N TYR A 244 3.11 8.07 8.25
CA TYR A 244 4.52 7.77 8.42
C TYR A 244 5.13 8.58 9.56
N ILE A 245 6.01 7.93 10.33
CA ILE A 245 6.96 8.59 11.21
C ILE A 245 8.34 8.38 10.63
N ALA A 246 9.01 9.47 10.27
CA ALA A 246 10.39 9.44 9.80
C ALA A 246 11.35 9.05 10.93
N PRO A 247 12.55 8.52 10.62
CA PRO A 247 13.58 8.28 11.61
C PRO A 247 13.97 9.53 12.41
N VAL A 248 14.50 9.35 13.62
CA VAL A 248 14.98 10.46 14.49
C VAL A 248 16.02 11.34 13.80
N LYS A 249 16.86 10.77 12.92
CA LYS A 249 17.81 11.52 12.08
C LYS A 249 17.15 12.51 11.11
N LEU A 250 15.86 12.35 10.85
CA LEU A 250 14.99 13.24 10.08
C LEU A 250 13.96 13.93 11.00
N SER A 251 14.35 14.20 12.24
CA SER A 251 13.56 14.86 13.28
C SER A 251 12.27 14.13 13.72
N GLY A 252 12.06 12.87 13.34
CA GLY A 252 10.82 12.18 13.69
C GLY A 252 9.59 12.71 12.95
N THR A 253 9.78 13.45 11.85
CA THR A 253 8.70 14.16 11.17
C THR A 253 7.59 13.22 10.74
N ARG A 254 6.36 13.62 11.04
CA ARG A 254 5.15 12.90 10.65
C ARG A 254 4.73 13.31 9.24
N THR A 255 4.62 12.35 8.32
CA THR A 255 4.05 12.54 6.98
C THR A 255 2.72 11.83 6.93
N THR A 256 1.61 12.55 6.77
CA THR A 256 0.29 11.94 6.87
C THR A 256 -0.75 12.60 5.97
N TRP A 257 -1.78 11.83 5.64
CA TRP A 257 -3.02 12.30 5.05
C TRP A 257 -4.17 11.39 5.48
N LEU A 258 -5.38 11.94 5.50
CA LEU A 258 -6.63 11.26 5.72
C LEU A 258 -7.66 11.80 4.74
N ILE A 259 -8.41 10.90 4.10
CA ILE A 259 -9.54 11.24 3.23
C ILE A 259 -10.83 10.63 3.78
N VAL A 260 -11.89 11.44 3.78
CA VAL A 260 -13.27 11.02 4.10
C VAL A 260 -14.07 11.07 2.81
N MET A 261 -14.76 9.98 2.50
CA MET A 261 -15.57 9.83 1.29
C MET A 261 -16.98 9.39 1.66
N LYS A 262 -17.98 9.89 0.93
CA LYS A 262 -19.39 9.52 1.07
C LYS A 262 -20.02 9.40 -0.31
N GLY A 263 -20.67 8.27 -0.58
CA GLY A 263 -21.25 8.00 -1.90
C GLY A 263 -20.18 7.98 -3.00
N ASP A 264 -20.25 8.94 -3.92
CA ASP A 264 -19.41 9.07 -5.11
C ASP A 264 -18.39 10.23 -5.05
N ARG A 265 -18.25 10.88 -3.88
CA ARG A 265 -17.38 12.04 -3.70
C ARG A 265 -16.40 11.92 -2.53
N ILE A 266 -15.25 12.56 -2.69
CA ILE A 266 -14.32 12.86 -1.59
C ILE A 266 -14.89 14.08 -0.86
N LEU A 267 -15.34 13.89 0.38
CA LEU A 267 -15.90 14.96 1.21
C LEU A 267 -14.81 15.84 1.81
N TYR A 268 -13.71 15.22 2.23
CA TYR A 268 -12.67 15.92 2.98
C TYR A 268 -11.32 15.25 2.81
N ALA A 269 -10.25 16.05 2.82
CA ALA A 269 -8.87 15.60 2.88
C ALA A 269 -8.08 16.46 3.88
N THR A 270 -7.25 15.86 4.73
CA THR A 270 -6.45 16.60 5.72
C THR A 270 -5.23 15.82 6.18
N ASP A 271 -4.18 16.55 6.55
CA ASP A 271 -2.99 16.07 7.25
C ASP A 271 -3.02 16.46 8.74
N LYS A 272 -4.03 17.25 9.15
CA LYS A 272 -4.24 17.70 10.53
C LYS A 272 -5.23 16.81 11.25
N TRP A 273 -4.72 15.77 11.90
CA TRP A 273 -5.50 14.85 12.72
C TRP A 273 -4.63 14.18 13.79
N GLU A 274 -5.23 13.70 14.86
CA GLU A 274 -4.54 13.08 15.98
C GLU A 274 -4.85 11.59 16.06
N ARG A 275 -3.88 10.81 16.58
CA ARG A 275 -4.07 9.39 16.86
C ARG A 275 -3.57 9.01 18.24
N LYS A 276 -4.27 8.08 18.88
CA LYS A 276 -3.80 7.38 20.08
C LYS A 276 -3.85 5.88 19.86
N MET A 277 -2.71 5.22 20.03
CA MET A 277 -2.58 3.78 19.89
C MET A 277 -2.59 3.12 21.27
N SER A 278 -3.31 2.01 21.41
CA SER A 278 -3.40 1.24 22.64
C SER A 278 -3.63 -0.25 22.35
N ASP A 279 -3.70 -1.06 23.42
CA ASP A 279 -3.88 -2.52 23.34
C ASP A 279 -2.82 -3.18 22.44
N PHE A 280 -1.54 -2.96 22.77
CA PHE A 280 -0.43 -3.47 21.98
C PHE A 280 -0.26 -4.97 22.18
N VAL A 281 -0.09 -5.69 21.07
CA VAL A 281 0.24 -7.11 21.04
C VAL A 281 1.59 -7.32 20.38
N THR A 282 2.31 -8.34 20.82
CA THR A 282 3.61 -8.73 20.29
C THR A 282 3.43 -9.75 19.16
N GLU A 283 4.02 -9.48 18.00
CA GLU A 283 4.13 -10.44 16.89
C GLU A 283 5.10 -11.56 17.31
N PRO A 284 4.68 -12.84 17.26
CA PRO A 284 5.40 -13.94 17.89
C PRO A 284 6.78 -14.23 17.28
N LYS A 285 7.00 -13.96 16.00
CA LYS A 285 8.23 -14.35 15.28
C LYS A 285 9.38 -13.38 15.53
N ARG A 286 9.12 -12.08 15.50
CA ARG A 286 10.13 -11.02 15.59
C ARG A 286 10.01 -10.17 16.86
N GLY A 287 8.94 -10.34 17.64
CA GLY A 287 8.75 -9.61 18.89
C GLY A 287 8.28 -8.17 18.72
N TYR A 288 7.89 -7.76 17.51
CA TYR A 288 7.43 -6.39 17.26
C TYR A 288 6.06 -6.14 17.88
N LYS A 289 5.90 -4.99 18.53
CA LYS A 289 4.60 -4.59 19.09
C LYS A 289 3.79 -3.83 18.05
N TYR A 290 2.52 -4.20 17.87
CA TYR A 290 1.56 -3.50 17.02
C TYR A 290 0.25 -3.25 17.79
N PRO A 291 -0.46 -2.14 17.50
CA PRO A 291 -1.68 -1.80 18.22
C PRO A 291 -2.87 -2.65 17.75
N ARG A 292 -3.77 -3.00 18.68
CA ARG A 292 -5.10 -3.53 18.36
C ARG A 292 -6.20 -2.49 18.53
N ARG A 293 -5.89 -1.32 19.07
CA ARG A 293 -6.85 -0.22 19.17
C ARG A 293 -6.19 1.09 18.77
N ILE A 294 -6.88 1.83 17.90
CA ILE A 294 -6.44 3.16 17.47
C ILE A 294 -7.63 4.11 17.55
N GLU A 295 -7.44 5.20 18.28
CA GLU A 295 -8.40 6.29 18.38
C GLU A 295 -7.94 7.41 17.44
N VAL A 296 -8.85 7.93 16.64
CA VAL A 296 -8.60 8.98 15.64
C VAL A 296 -9.45 10.19 16.00
N LYS A 297 -8.86 11.40 15.94
CA LYS A 297 -9.58 12.65 16.19
C LYS A 297 -9.24 13.73 15.15
N ILE A 298 -10.26 14.38 14.63
CA ILE A 298 -10.19 15.65 13.90
C ILE A 298 -11.12 16.62 14.63
N ASP A 299 -10.61 17.80 14.96
CA ASP A 299 -11.34 18.87 15.63
C ASP A 299 -11.05 20.18 14.90
N GLN A 300 -11.65 20.33 13.72
CA GLN A 300 -11.52 21.51 12.87
C GLN A 300 -12.89 22.20 12.72
N PRO A 301 -12.94 23.50 12.41
CA PRO A 301 -14.21 24.22 12.25
C PRO A 301 -15.13 23.64 11.16
N ASP A 302 -14.54 23.06 10.12
CA ASP A 302 -15.23 22.49 8.95
C ASP A 302 -15.54 20.99 9.09
N LEU A 303 -14.85 20.29 10.00
CA LEU A 303 -14.98 18.85 10.20
C LEU A 303 -14.65 18.46 11.65
N LYS A 304 -15.58 17.74 12.28
CA LYS A 304 -15.29 16.92 13.46
C LYS A 304 -15.41 15.45 13.10
N LEU A 305 -14.38 14.68 13.44
CA LEU A 305 -14.35 13.23 13.24
C LEU A 305 -13.76 12.59 14.49
N THR A 306 -14.47 11.64 15.09
CA THR A 306 -13.89 10.72 16.06
C THR A 306 -14.05 9.29 15.58
N GLY A 307 -13.02 8.47 15.78
CA GLY A 307 -12.99 7.10 15.31
C GLY A 307 -12.36 6.16 16.31
N THR A 308 -12.89 4.95 16.41
CA THR A 308 -12.23 3.84 17.11
C THR A 308 -12.03 2.68 16.13
N ILE A 309 -10.78 2.40 15.82
CA ILE A 309 -10.36 1.28 14.98
C ILE A 309 -9.97 0.13 15.89
N LYS A 310 -10.56 -1.04 15.66
CA LYS A 310 -10.33 -2.27 16.42
C LYS A 310 -9.70 -3.32 15.51
N GLY A 311 -8.47 -3.71 15.83
CA GLY A 311 -7.73 -4.82 15.26
C GLY A 311 -8.37 -6.16 15.65
N LEU A 312 -9.15 -6.72 14.73
CA LEU A 312 -9.92 -7.94 14.98
C LEU A 312 -9.07 -9.19 14.80
N LYS A 313 -8.37 -9.31 13.67
CA LYS A 313 -7.63 -10.51 13.30
C LYS A 313 -6.32 -10.15 12.63
N HIS A 314 -5.23 -10.76 13.09
CA HIS A 314 -3.95 -10.74 12.38
C HIS A 314 -4.11 -11.53 11.08
N ILE A 315 -3.87 -10.87 9.96
CA ILE A 315 -4.06 -11.42 8.62
C ILE A 315 -2.74 -12.01 8.10
N GLU A 316 -1.68 -11.21 8.15
CA GLU A 316 -0.43 -11.48 7.45
C GLU A 316 0.72 -10.75 8.15
N THR A 317 1.84 -11.45 8.30
CA THR A 317 3.16 -10.85 8.58
C THR A 317 4.04 -11.09 7.37
N LEU A 318 4.32 -10.03 6.61
CA LEU A 318 5.36 -10.08 5.59
C LEU A 318 6.69 -9.69 6.24
N ASP A 319 7.54 -10.69 6.42
CA ASP A 319 8.92 -10.56 6.88
C ASP A 319 9.84 -10.66 5.65
N THR A 320 10.33 -9.51 5.17
CA THR A 320 11.12 -9.47 3.94
C THR A 320 12.43 -10.26 4.04
N MET A 321 12.96 -10.50 5.25
CA MET A 321 14.16 -11.34 5.44
C MET A 321 13.88 -12.83 5.36
N ALA A 322 12.66 -13.25 5.68
CA ALA A 322 12.28 -14.65 5.62
C ALA A 322 12.24 -15.19 4.17
N GLU A 323 12.20 -14.29 3.20
CA GLU A 323 12.22 -14.59 1.77
C GLU A 323 13.64 -14.78 1.21
N LEU A 324 14.68 -14.58 2.05
CA LEU A 324 16.07 -14.76 1.66
C LEU A 324 16.50 -16.22 1.74
N PRO A 325 17.39 -16.68 0.83
CA PRO A 325 18.11 -17.94 1.01
C PRO A 325 18.80 -17.97 2.38
N GLY A 326 18.76 -19.11 3.09
CA GLY A 326 19.16 -19.21 4.50
C GLY A 326 20.57 -18.68 4.81
N PHE A 327 21.54 -18.86 3.91
CA PHE A 327 22.91 -18.35 4.11
C PHE A 327 23.00 -16.82 3.94
N ILE A 328 22.21 -16.23 3.04
CA ILE A 328 22.12 -14.77 2.87
C ILE A 328 21.38 -14.17 4.06
N ARG A 329 20.33 -14.84 4.54
CA ARG A 329 19.54 -14.42 5.70
C ARG A 329 20.39 -14.21 6.95
N THR A 330 21.29 -15.12 7.28
CA THR A 330 22.13 -15.02 8.48
C THR A 330 23.06 -13.80 8.44
N VAL A 331 23.67 -13.54 7.28
CA VAL A 331 24.48 -12.32 7.07
C VAL A 331 23.57 -11.09 7.06
N ALA A 332 22.39 -11.20 6.47
CA ALA A 332 21.44 -10.11 6.35
C ALA A 332 20.91 -9.62 7.71
N GLU A 333 20.52 -10.55 8.58
CA GLU A 333 19.92 -10.25 9.88
C GLU A 333 20.89 -9.53 10.83
N GLN A 334 22.21 -9.66 10.62
CA GLN A 334 23.22 -8.94 11.41
C GLN A 334 23.44 -7.50 10.96
N PHE A 335 22.99 -7.14 9.76
CA PHE A 335 23.46 -5.93 9.07
C PHE A 335 22.37 -5.10 8.38
N VAL A 336 21.16 -5.60 8.17
CA VAL A 336 20.03 -4.81 7.64
C VAL A 336 18.80 -4.94 8.52
N THR A 337 18.29 -3.77 8.89
CA THR A 337 16.93 -3.56 9.35
C THR A 337 15.96 -3.83 8.21
N ALA A 338 15.16 -4.88 8.32
CA ALA A 338 14.12 -5.20 7.36
C ALA A 338 12.75 -4.74 7.84
N PRO A 339 11.93 -4.11 6.98
CA PRO A 339 10.57 -3.76 7.35
C PRO A 339 9.74 -5.02 7.60
N VAL A 340 8.99 -5.01 8.70
CA VAL A 340 7.94 -6.01 8.94
C VAL A 340 6.60 -5.35 8.73
N PHE A 341 5.79 -5.92 7.83
CA PHE A 341 4.43 -5.47 7.56
C PHE A 341 3.47 -6.40 8.28
N ILE A 342 2.62 -5.81 9.12
CA ILE A 342 1.56 -6.50 9.85
C ILE A 342 0.24 -5.97 9.34
N ARG A 343 -0.58 -6.87 8.79
CA ARG A 343 -1.93 -6.53 8.31
C ARG A 343 -2.99 -7.12 9.21
N GLN A 344 -4.04 -6.35 9.46
CA GLN A 344 -5.14 -6.75 10.34
C GLN A 344 -6.49 -6.45 9.70
N ASN A 345 -7.43 -7.38 9.89
CA ASN A 345 -8.84 -7.13 9.61
C ASN A 345 -9.33 -6.19 10.70
N ILE A 346 -10.03 -5.14 10.31
CA ILE A 346 -10.54 -4.16 11.27
C ILE A 346 -12.04 -3.96 11.15
N THR A 347 -12.60 -3.47 12.25
CA THR A 347 -13.81 -2.65 12.26
C THR A 347 -13.41 -1.26 12.75
N ALA A 348 -14.03 -0.23 12.18
CA ALA A 348 -13.80 1.14 12.58
C ALA A 348 -15.15 1.84 12.76
N ASP A 349 -15.45 2.22 13.99
CA ASP A 349 -16.65 2.95 14.36
C ASP A 349 -16.35 4.45 14.33
N TRP A 350 -17.16 5.24 13.62
CA TRP A 350 -16.93 6.65 13.37
C TRP A 350 -18.13 7.51 13.79
N GLN A 351 -17.84 8.70 14.30
CA GLN A 351 -18.78 9.81 14.43
C GLN A 351 -18.25 10.98 13.59
N LEU A 352 -19.04 11.39 12.61
CA LEU A 352 -18.74 12.47 11.67
C LEU A 352 -19.69 13.63 11.88
N THR A 353 -19.18 14.86 11.92
CA THR A 353 -20.00 16.07 11.90
C THR A 353 -19.39 17.08 10.93
N MET A 354 -20.18 17.52 9.94
CA MET A 354 -19.81 18.56 8.98
C MET A 354 -20.96 19.57 8.86
N PRO A 355 -20.94 20.69 9.61
CA PRO A 355 -22.06 21.63 9.64
C PRO A 355 -22.41 22.22 8.27
N ALA A 356 -21.40 22.53 7.45
CA ALA A 356 -21.61 23.08 6.11
C ALA A 356 -22.30 22.11 5.13
N GLU A 357 -22.20 20.81 5.38
CA GLU A 357 -22.86 19.75 4.58
C GLU A 357 -24.14 19.23 5.25
N ASN A 358 -24.52 19.80 6.41
CA ASN A 358 -25.61 19.31 7.26
C ASN A 358 -25.49 17.81 7.61
N LEU A 359 -24.26 17.34 7.88
CA LEU A 359 -23.98 15.94 8.25
C LEU A 359 -23.71 15.78 9.74
N ASN A 360 -24.31 14.75 10.33
CA ASN A 360 -24.05 14.31 11.70
C ASN A 360 -24.28 12.79 11.80
N ASP A 361 -23.34 12.02 11.27
CA ASP A 361 -23.54 10.61 10.97
C ASP A 361 -22.67 9.72 11.86
N GLN A 362 -23.23 8.57 12.25
CA GLN A 362 -22.50 7.48 12.88
C GLN A 362 -22.50 6.28 11.93
N PHE A 363 -21.32 5.69 11.71
CA PHE A 363 -21.19 4.55 10.81
C PHE A 363 -20.03 3.64 11.21
N THR A 364 -20.11 2.39 10.76
CA THR A 364 -19.05 1.40 10.94
C THR A 364 -18.50 1.00 9.58
N ASN A 365 -17.19 1.15 9.42
CA ASN A 365 -16.45 0.63 8.29
C ASN A 365 -15.74 -0.68 8.65
N ARG A 366 -15.44 -1.48 7.62
CA ARG A 366 -14.56 -2.65 7.69
C ARG A 366 -13.42 -2.49 6.71
N GLY A 367 -12.33 -3.19 6.92
CA GLY A 367 -11.24 -3.21 5.96
C GLY A 367 -9.93 -3.66 6.57
N VAL A 368 -8.85 -3.03 6.13
CA VAL A 368 -7.48 -3.43 6.47
C VAL A 368 -6.74 -2.29 7.13
N LEU A 369 -6.09 -2.62 8.24
CA LEU A 369 -5.06 -1.80 8.86
C LEU A 369 -3.70 -2.44 8.60
N GLU A 370 -2.77 -1.65 8.08
CA GLU A 370 -1.38 -2.03 7.88
C GLU A 370 -0.49 -1.25 8.84
N THR A 371 0.33 -1.98 9.58
CA THR A 371 1.39 -1.43 10.41
C THR A 371 2.73 -1.89 9.85
N THR A 372 3.62 -0.97 9.49
CA THR A 372 5.02 -1.30 9.18
C THR A 372 5.90 -0.80 10.30
N ILE A 373 6.83 -1.66 10.71
CA ILE A 373 7.86 -1.32 11.68
C ILE A 373 9.21 -1.58 11.04
N VAL A 374 10.08 -0.58 11.13
CA VAL A 374 11.45 -0.59 10.65
C VAL A 374 12.33 -0.37 11.88
N ARG A 375 13.08 -1.40 12.30
CA ARG A 375 14.03 -1.32 13.44
C ARG A 375 15.30 -2.08 13.15
#